data_AF-A0A1F2TPF8-F1
#
_entry.id   AF-A0A1F2TPF8-F1
#
_cell.length_a   1.000
_cell.length_b   1.000
_cell.length_c   1.000
_cell.angle_alpha   90.00
_cell.angle_beta   90.00
_cell.angle_gamma   90.00
#
_symmetry.space_group_name_H-M   'P 1'
#
loop_
_entity.id
_entity.type
_entity.pdbx_description
1 polymer ?
#
loop_
_entity_poly.entity_id
_entity_poly.type
_entity_poly.pdbx_seq_one_letter_code
_entity_poly.pdbx_strand_id
1 'polypeptide(L)' 'MDDTTTRKPADRLSDIGLLFHRLNNQLGIILANAELLETKAGDEMSRARASQVVASVLDAMATAREIRTHSK' A
#
# COMPACT_ATOMS: atom_id res chain seq x y z
N MET A 1 36.52 -0.74 -0.73
CA MET A 1 35.97 0.35 0.10
C MET A 1 34.87 0.97 -0.74
N ASP A 2 33.63 0.52 -0.57
CA ASP A 2 32.52 0.97 -1.41
C ASP A 2 32.03 2.34 -0.94
N ASP A 3 32.26 3.33 -1.80
CA ASP A 3 31.73 4.69 -1.69
C ASP A 3 30.22 4.68 -1.93
N THR A 4 29.45 4.38 -0.89
CA THR A 4 27.98 4.41 -0.91
C THR A 4 27.40 5.69 -0.31
N THR A 5 28.25 6.66 0.06
CA THR A 5 27.84 7.75 0.95
C THR A 5 27.19 8.94 0.22
N THR A 6 27.26 9.04 -1.11
CA THR A 6 26.83 10.27 -1.81
C THR A 6 25.88 10.04 -2.98
N ARG A 7 24.73 9.38 -2.75
CA ARG A 7 23.59 9.52 -3.68
C ARG A 7 23.00 10.93 -3.58
N LYS A 8 22.85 11.61 -4.74
CA LYS A 8 22.23 12.94 -4.83
C LYS A 8 20.81 12.92 -4.23
N PRO A 9 20.36 14.01 -3.57
CA PRO A 9 19.00 14.10 -3.00
C PRO A 9 17.89 13.80 -4.02
N ALA A 10 18.07 14.20 -5.28
CA ALA A 10 17.14 13.95 -6.37
C ALA A 10 16.95 12.45 -6.69
N ASP A 11 18.01 11.64 -6.56
CA ASP A 11 17.94 10.19 -6.80
C ASP A 11 17.23 9.48 -5.62
N ARG A 12 17.45 9.93 -4.38
CA ARG A 12 16.75 9.39 -3.21
C ARG A 12 15.25 9.70 -3.23
N LEU A 13 14.86 10.90 -3.65
CA LEU A 13 13.45 11.28 -3.81
C LEU A 13 12.77 10.46 -4.93
N SER A 14 13.53 10.12 -5.97
CA SER A 14 13.07 9.25 -7.06
C SER A 14 12.86 7.81 -6.58
N ASP A 15 13.77 7.28 -5.73
CA ASP A 15 13.64 5.96 -5.11
C ASP A 15 12.41 5.87 -4.19
N ILE A 16 12.19 6.89 -3.35
CA ILE A 16 11.02 6.94 -2.45
C ILE A 16 9.71 7.04 -3.24
N GLY A 17 9.67 7.85 -4.30
CA GLY A 17 8.51 7.95 -5.20
C GLY A 17 8.15 6.60 -5.83
N LEU A 18 9.16 5.84 -6.27
CA LEU A 18 8.98 4.50 -6.83
C LEU A 18 8.46 3.51 -5.78
N LEU A 19 8.97 3.56 -4.55
CA LEU A 19 8.48 2.73 -3.45
C LEU A 19 7.00 3.02 -3.13
N PHE A 20 6.58 4.29 -3.08
CA PHE A 20 5.17 4.64 -2.89
C PHE A 20 4.28 4.16 -4.03
N HIS A 21 4.74 4.24 -5.28
CA HIS A 21 4.00 3.69 -6.41
C HIS A 21 3.82 2.18 -6.27
N ARG A 22 4.90 1.44 -5.96
CA ARG A 22 4.86 -0.01 -5.77
C ARG A 22 3.96 -0.40 -4.59
N LEU A 23 4.05 0.32 -3.47
CA LEU A 23 3.20 0.10 -2.30
C LEU A 23 1.72 0.30 -2.64
N ASN A 24 1.36 1.42 -3.26
CA ASN A 24 -0.03 1.68 -3.64
C ASN A 24 -0.57 0.65 -4.64
N ASN A 25 0.26 0.18 -5.57
CA ASN A 25 -0.12 -0.90 -6.48
C ASN A 25 -0.39 -2.22 -5.74
N GLN A 26 0.46 -2.59 -4.78
CA GLN A 26 0.26 -3.79 -3.96
C GLN A 26 -1.01 -3.67 -3.10
N LEU A 27 -1.26 -2.52 -2.49
CA LEU A 27 -2.49 -2.26 -1.72
C LEU A 27 -3.73 -2.35 -2.62
N GLY A 28 -3.69 -1.82 -3.83
CA GLY A 28 -4.80 -1.94 -4.80
C GLY A 28 -5.11 -3.39 -5.18
N ILE A 29 -4.08 -4.21 -5.38
CA ILE A 29 -4.26 -5.65 -5.65
C ILE A 29 -4.89 -6.37 -4.45
N ILE A 30 -4.44 -6.06 -3.23
CA ILE A 30 -5.00 -6.66 -2.02
C ILE A 30 -6.47 -6.24 -1.84
N LEU A 31 -6.79 -4.96 -2.07
CA LEU A 31 -8.15 -4.44 -2.01
C LEU A 31 -9.08 -5.18 -2.97
N ALA A 32 -8.72 -5.26 -4.25
CA ALA A 32 -9.52 -5.95 -5.25
C ALA A 32 -9.76 -7.43 -4.91
N ASN A 33 -8.75 -8.11 -4.37
CA ASN A 33 -8.90 -9.49 -3.91
C ASN A 33 -9.83 -9.60 -2.69
N ALA A 34 -9.74 -8.68 -1.73
CA ALA A 34 -10.60 -8.66 -0.56
C ALA A 34 -12.07 -8.40 -0.94
N GLU A 35 -12.33 -7.42 -1.81
CA GLU A 35 -13.67 -7.14 -2.35
C GLU A 35 -14.25 -8.34 -3.11
N LEU A 36 -13.41 -9.02 -3.90
CA LEU A 36 -13.80 -10.24 -4.61
C LEU A 36 -14.16 -11.37 -3.63
N LEU A 37 -13.38 -11.55 -2.56
CA LEU A 37 -13.65 -12.54 -1.51
C LEU A 37 -14.93 -12.22 -0.76
N GLU A 38 -15.16 -10.95 -0.40
CA GLU A 38 -16.38 -10.49 0.24
C GLU A 38 -17.61 -10.78 -0.62
N THR A 39 -17.52 -10.49 -1.93
CA THR A 39 -18.62 -10.73 -2.88
C THR A 39 -18.90 -12.22 -3.09
N LYS A 40 -17.85 -13.06 -3.07
CA LYS A 40 -17.96 -14.50 -3.39
C LYS A 40 -18.10 -15.42 -2.18
N ALA A 41 -17.93 -14.92 -0.96
CA ALA A 41 -17.98 -15.74 0.24
C ALA A 41 -19.39 -16.28 0.50
N GLY A 42 -19.48 -17.61 0.61
CA GLY A 42 -20.74 -18.33 0.83
C GLY A 42 -21.27 -18.21 2.26
N ASP A 43 -20.41 -17.91 3.23
CA ASP A 43 -20.75 -17.77 4.63
C ASP A 43 -20.49 -16.35 5.16
N GLU A 44 -21.29 -15.95 6.16
CA GLU A 44 -21.23 -14.61 6.76
C GLU A 44 -19.89 -14.33 7.45
N MET A 45 -19.27 -15.35 8.05
CA MET A 45 -18.01 -15.18 8.77
C MET A 45 -16.87 -14.85 7.80
N SER A 46 -16.81 -15.51 6.65
CA SER A 46 -15.84 -15.22 5.59
C SER A 46 -16.07 -13.84 4.98
N ARG A 47 -17.35 -13.43 4.77
CA ARG A 47 -17.68 -12.06 4.33
C ARG A 47 -17.17 -11.02 5.32
N ALA A 48 -17.50 -11.14 6.60
CA ALA A 48 -17.09 -10.19 7.63
C ALA A 48 -15.56 -10.05 7.73
N ARG A 49 -14.82 -11.15 7.60
CA ARG A 49 -13.34 -11.11 7.54
C ARG A 49 -12.85 -10.38 6.29
N ALA A 50 -13.45 -10.60 5.14
CA ALA A 50 -13.09 -9.91 3.91
C ALA A 50 -13.38 -8.40 4.01
N SER A 51 -14.54 -8.00 4.55
CA SER A 51 -14.87 -6.59 4.83
C SER A 51 -13.85 -5.94 5.77
N GLN A 52 -13.37 -6.66 6.79
CA GLN A 52 -12.34 -6.17 7.69
C GLN A 52 -11.00 -5.93 6.96
N VAL A 53 -10.64 -6.82 6.03
CA VAL A 53 -9.44 -6.63 5.20
C VAL A 53 -9.60 -5.43 4.28
N VAL A 54 -10.76 -5.26 3.64
CA VAL A 54 -11.08 -4.07 2.83
C VAL A 54 -10.85 -2.79 3.63
N ALA A 55 -11.47 -2.69 4.81
CA ALA A 55 -11.32 -1.53 5.69
C ALA A 55 -9.84 -1.27 6.06
N SER A 56 -9.12 -2.32 6.44
CA SER A 56 -7.71 -2.20 6.83
C SER A 56 -6.80 -1.74 5.68
N VAL A 57 -7.10 -2.15 4.44
CA VAL A 57 -6.34 -1.70 3.26
C VAL A 57 -6.62 -0.24 2.96
N LEU A 58 -7.87 0.22 3.08
CA LEU A 58 -8.21 1.63 2.91
C LEU A 58 -7.47 2.51 3.93
N ASP A 59 -7.43 2.09 5.20
CA ASP A 59 -6.66 2.78 6.25
C ASP A 59 -5.15 2.80 5.95
N ALA A 60 -4.60 1.70 5.44
CA ALA A 60 -3.20 1.62 5.02
C ALA A 60 -2.90 2.56 3.84
N MET A 61 -3.81 2.67 2.86
CA MET A 61 -3.67 3.61 1.75
C MET A 61 -3.74 5.07 2.22
N ALA A 62 -4.63 5.39 3.16
CA ALA A 62 -4.69 6.70 3.80
C ALA A 62 -3.37 7.03 4.51
N THR A 63 -2.85 6.10 5.32
CA THR A 63 -1.56 6.23 6.00
C THR A 63 -0.41 6.43 4.99
N ALA A 64 -0.35 5.64 3.93
CA ALA A 64 0.67 5.79 2.88
C ALA A 64 0.61 7.17 2.21
N ARG A 65 -0.60 7.72 2.00
CA ARG A 65 -0.81 9.07 1.47
C ARG A 65 -0.34 10.15 2.43
N GLU A 66 -0.57 9.97 3.73
CA GLU A 66 -0.09 10.89 4.78
C GLU A 66 1.44 10.91 4.83
N ILE A 67 2.09 9.74 4.88
CA ILE A 67 3.57 9.64 4.87
C ILE A 67 4.14 10.35 3.65
N ARG A 68 3.55 10.14 2.46
CA ARG A 68 4.00 10.82 1.22
C ARG A 68 3.85 12.34 1.32
N THR A 69 2.81 12.83 1.98
CA THR A 69 2.58 14.28 2.16
C THR A 69 3.60 14.88 3.11
N HIS A 70 3.98 14.18 4.18
CA HIS A 70 4.98 14.62 5.15
C HIS A 70 6.44 14.41 4.70
N SER A 71 6.68 13.61 3.67
CA SER A 71 8.03 13.33 3.13
C SER A 71 8.41 14.19 1.94
N LYS A 72 7.56 15.16 1.56
CA LYS A 72 7.77 16.10 0.46
C LYS A 72 8.42 17.40 0.93
#